data_AF-A0A1V5ECE0-F1
#
_entry.id   AF-A0A1V5ECE0-F1
#
_cell.length_a   1.000
_cell.length_b   1.000
_cell.length_c   1.000
_cell.angle_alpha   90.00
_cell.angle_beta   90.00
_cell.angle_gamma   90.00
#
_symmetry.space_group_name_H-M   'P 1'
#
loop_
_entity.id
_entity.type
_entity.pdbx_description
1 polymer ?
#
loop_
_entity_poly.entity_id
_entity_poly.type
_entity_poly.pdbx_seq_one_letter_code
_entity_poly.pdbx_strand_id
1 'polypeptide(L)'
;MMEFVKNTMEILMSGTVVVPLVQLMLLLILSTLALLFGRIRLALLVNYCFTFYWGYFLNVDFFTDGGAILNVNTFVYFAIGFVVLLIALFTLCCHRE
;
A
#
# COMPACT_ATOMS: atom_id res chain seq x y z
N MET A 1 -15.68 -9.31 15.87
CA MET A 1 -15.63 -9.04 14.40
C MET A 1 -16.13 -7.65 14.05
N MET A 2 -17.37 -7.29 14.40
CA MET A 2 -17.93 -5.95 14.11
C MET A 2 -17.20 -4.82 14.86
N GLU A 3 -16.75 -5.07 16.09
CA GLU A 3 -15.97 -4.12 16.90
C GLU A 3 -14.56 -3.86 16.34
N PHE A 4 -13.91 -4.89 15.78
CA PHE A 4 -12.63 -4.77 15.08
C PHE A 4 -12.77 -3.89 13.84
N VAL A 5 -13.80 -4.13 13.01
CA VAL A 5 -14.07 -3.33 11.81
C VAL A 5 -14.34 -1.87 12.18
N LYS A 6 -15.06 -1.62 13.28
CA LYS A 6 -15.35 -0.27 13.76
C LYS A 6 -14.07 0.46 14.19
N ASN A 7 -13.22 -0.18 14.99
CA ASN A 7 -11.95 0.40 15.43
C ASN A 7 -11.01 0.67 14.24
N THR A 8 -10.95 -0.22 13.24
CA THR A 8 -10.19 0.02 12.01
C THR A 8 -10.72 1.23 11.24
N MET A 9 -12.05 1.39 11.14
CA MET A 9 -12.65 2.54 10.47
C MET A 9 -12.37 3.86 11.20
N GLU A 10 -12.43 3.88 12.53
CA GLU A 10 -12.11 5.07 13.32
C GLU A 10 -10.64 5.48 13.17
N ILE A 11 -9.70 4.53 13.10
CA ILE A 11 -8.28 4.80 12.84
C ILE A 11 -8.03 5.31 11.41
N LEU A 12 -8.75 4.79 10.42
CA LEU A 12 -8.66 5.28 9.04
C LEU A 12 -9.22 6.69 8.90
N MET A 13 -10.31 7.00 9.62
CA MET A 13 -10.99 8.30 9.59
C MET A 13 -10.34 9.37 10.46
N SER A 14 -9.55 8.98 11.47
CA SER A 14 -8.83 9.92 12.35
C SER A 14 -7.64 10.61 11.66
N GLY A 15 -7.23 10.14 10.47
CA GLY A 15 -6.11 10.71 9.72
C GLY A 15 -4.74 10.46 10.36
N THR A 16 -4.63 9.51 11.29
CA THR A 16 -3.37 9.18 11.96
C THR A 16 -2.39 8.39 11.08
N VAL A 17 -2.84 7.96 9.89
CA VAL A 17 -1.97 7.36 8.86
C VAL A 17 -1.10 8.47 8.27
N VAL A 18 0.10 8.62 8.82
CA VAL A 18 1.03 9.65 8.38
C VAL A 18 1.64 9.23 7.05
N VAL A 19 1.13 9.78 5.95
CA VAL A 19 1.76 9.65 4.64
C VAL A 19 2.77 10.80 4.47
N PRO A 20 4.08 10.52 4.29
CA PRO A 20 5.07 11.56 4.12
C PRO A 20 4.81 12.38 2.85
N LEU A 21 4.63 13.70 2.99
CA LEU A 21 4.32 14.61 1.87
C LEU A 21 5.32 14.52 0.71
N VAL A 22 6.62 14.36 1.02
CA VAL A 22 7.67 14.21 -0.01
C VAL A 22 7.47 12.93 -0.82
N GLN A 23 7.05 11.83 -0.17
CA GLN A 23 6.80 10.56 -0.85
C GLN A 23 5.51 10.63 -1.69
N LEU A 24 4.49 11.38 -1.25
CA LEU A 24 3.31 11.68 -2.06
C LEU A 24 3.65 12.47 -3.33
N MET A 25 4.47 13.51 -3.20
CA MET A 25 4.93 14.28 -4.36
C MET A 25 5.71 13.39 -5.34
N LEU A 26 6.60 12.54 -4.83
CA LEU A 26 7.34 11.57 -5.64
C LEU A 26 6.40 10.59 -6.37
N LEU A 27 5.42 10.04 -5.66
CA LEU A 27 4.41 9.16 -6.26
C LEU A 27 3.66 9.86 -7.39
N LEU A 28 3.26 11.12 -7.17
CA LEU A 28 2.53 11.92 -8.15
C LEU A 28 3.37 12.15 -9.41
N ILE A 29 4.64 12.52 -9.26
CA ILE A 29 5.58 12.73 -10.36
C ILE A 29 5.81 11.42 -11.15
N LEU A 30 6.09 10.32 -10.46
CA LEU A 30 6.32 9.03 -11.12
C LEU A 30 5.07 8.53 -11.86
N SER A 31 3.89 8.74 -11.27
CA SER A 31 2.61 8.36 -11.88
C SER A 31 2.31 9.21 -13.11
N THR A 32 2.48 10.53 -13.04
CA THR A 32 2.29 11.41 -14.20
C THR A 32 3.30 11.11 -15.30
N LEU A 33 4.56 10.83 -14.95
CA LEU A 33 5.58 10.48 -15.93
C LEU A 33 5.26 9.15 -16.62
N ALA A 34 4.85 8.13 -15.87
CA ALA A 34 4.42 6.84 -16.43
C ALA A 34 3.20 6.99 -17.36
N LEU A 35 2.23 7.84 -16.99
CA LEU A 35 1.08 8.15 -17.83
C LEU A 35 1.46 8.93 -19.09
N LEU A 36 2.40 9.88 -19.00
CA LEU A 36 2.90 10.65 -20.15
C LEU A 36 3.55 9.73 -21.20
N PHE A 37 4.24 8.69 -20.76
CA PHE A 37 4.80 7.65 -21.63
C PHE A 37 3.76 6.61 -22.10
N GLY A 38 2.47 6.80 -21.82
CA GLY A 38 1.40 5.86 -22.17
C GLY A 38 1.43 4.55 -21.37
N ARG A 39 2.30 4.44 -20.35
CA ARG A 39 2.50 3.22 -19.56
C ARG A 39 1.57 3.20 -18.35
N ILE A 40 0.27 3.16 -18.58
CA ILE A 40 -0.78 3.15 -17.53
C ILE A 40 -0.54 2.03 -16.50
N ARG A 41 -0.11 0.85 -16.95
CA ARG A 41 0.20 -0.30 -16.09
C ARG A 41 1.38 -0.05 -15.15
N LEU A 42 2.38 0.71 -15.61
CA LEU A 42 3.55 1.07 -14.80
C LEU A 42 3.15 2.08 -13.73
N ALA A 43 2.27 3.04 -14.06
CA ALA A 43 1.70 3.95 -13.08
C ALA A 43 0.95 3.17 -11.98
N LEU A 44 0.11 2.19 -12.35
CA LEU A 44 -0.59 1.33 -11.39
C LEU A 44 0.37 0.57 -10.46
N LEU A 45 1.41 -0.05 -11.02
CA LEU A 45 2.41 -0.77 -10.23
C LEU A 45 3.09 0.15 -9.20
N VAL A 46 3.54 1.34 -9.64
CA VAL A 46 4.17 2.32 -8.75
C VAL A 46 3.20 2.75 -7.64
N ASN A 47 1.94 3.03 -7.96
CA ASN A 47 0.93 3.36 -6.95
C ASN A 47 0.75 2.24 -5.93
N TYR A 48 0.58 1.00 -6.37
CA TYR A 48 0.42 -0.13 -5.46
C TYR A 48 1.65 -0.36 -4.57
N CYS A 49 2.87 -0.18 -5.09
CA CYS A 49 4.09 -0.25 -4.29
C CYS A 49 4.10 0.80 -3.18
N PHE A 50 3.76 2.05 -3.48
CA PHE A 50 3.72 3.12 -2.48
C PHE A 50 2.61 2.90 -1.45
N THR A 51 1.40 2.52 -1.90
CA THR A 51 0.30 2.20 -0.98
C THR A 51 0.65 1.03 -0.06
N PHE A 52 1.31 0.00 -0.58
CA PHE A 52 1.80 -1.11 0.23
C PHE A 52 2.86 -0.67 1.23
N TYR A 53 3.82 0.15 0.79
CA TYR A 53 4.87 0.69 1.65
C TYR A 53 4.29 1.54 2.79
N TRP A 54 3.37 2.45 2.49
CA TRP A 54 2.73 3.26 3.53
C TRP A 54 1.84 2.43 4.44
N GLY A 55 1.00 1.57 3.87
CA GLY A 55 0.05 0.75 4.64
C GLY A 55 0.73 -0.25 5.59
N TYR A 56 1.91 -0.75 5.22
CA TYR A 56 2.62 -1.76 6.01
C TYR A 56 3.82 -1.21 6.78
N PHE A 57 4.79 -0.58 6.10
CA PHE A 57 6.07 -0.23 6.71
C PHE A 57 5.98 1.00 7.62
N LEU A 58 5.17 2.01 7.27
CA LEU A 58 5.04 3.22 8.09
C LEU A 58 4.07 3.06 9.25
N ASN A 59 3.15 2.10 9.17
CA ASN A 59 2.12 1.88 10.17
C ASN A 59 2.30 0.56 10.92
N VAL A 60 3.50 -0.03 10.86
CA VAL A 60 3.82 -1.30 11.54
C VAL A 60 3.53 -1.22 13.05
N ASP A 61 3.75 -0.04 13.64
CA ASP A 61 3.52 0.23 15.06
C ASP A 61 2.02 0.17 15.43
N PHE A 62 1.09 0.42 14.49
CA PHE A 62 -0.35 0.29 14.73
C PHE A 62 -0.82 -1.17 14.79
N PHE A 63 -0.08 -2.09 14.15
CA PHE A 63 -0.42 -3.52 14.11
C PHE A 63 0.39 -4.34 15.10
N THR A 64 1.40 -3.73 15.72
CA THR A 64 2.35 -4.38 16.60
C THR A 64 2.16 -3.83 18.01
N ASP A 65 1.32 -4.48 18.82
CA ASP A 65 1.19 -4.18 20.26
C ASP A 65 2.52 -4.49 20.99
N GLY A 66 3.49 -3.56 20.93
CA GLY A 66 4.71 -3.61 21.75
C GLY A 66 5.86 -4.47 21.21
N GLY A 67 5.98 -4.70 19.90
CA GLY A 67 7.23 -5.20 19.28
C GLY A 67 7.22 -6.63 18.71
N ALA A 68 6.09 -7.35 18.74
CA ALA A 68 5.97 -8.64 18.05
C ALA A 68 5.70 -8.46 16.54
N ILE A 69 6.77 -8.31 15.76
CA ILE A 69 6.75 -8.17 14.28
C ILE A 69 5.98 -9.33 13.59
N LEU A 70 5.78 -10.44 14.29
CA LEU A 70 5.12 -11.67 13.80
C LEU A 70 3.71 -11.88 14.35
N ASN A 71 2.89 -10.82 14.45
CA ASN A 71 1.47 -10.98 14.74
C ASN A 71 0.70 -11.46 13.51
N VAL A 72 -0.31 -12.31 13.72
CA VAL A 72 -1.17 -12.86 12.65
C VAL A 72 -1.81 -11.73 11.82
N ASN A 73 -2.24 -10.65 12.48
CA ASN A 73 -2.83 -9.50 11.79
C ASN A 73 -1.83 -8.82 10.84
N THR A 74 -0.60 -8.58 11.29
CA THR A 74 0.50 -8.02 10.48
C THR A 74 0.78 -8.90 9.26
N PHE A 75 0.81 -10.22 9.45
CA PHE A 75 1.03 -11.18 8.37
C PHE A 75 -0.10 -11.19 7.34
N VAL A 76 -1.37 -11.14 7.78
CA VAL A 76 -2.53 -11.11 6.87
C VAL A 76 -2.54 -9.83 6.03
N TYR A 77 -2.27 -8.67 6.63
CA TYR A 77 -2.17 -7.41 5.89
C TYR A 77 -1.01 -7.41 4.89
N PHE A 78 0.16 -7.93 5.28
CA PHE A 78 1.29 -8.12 4.38
C PHE A 78 0.93 -9.02 3.19
N ALA A 79 0.32 -10.17 3.45
CA ALA A 79 -0.03 -11.14 2.42
C ALA A 79 -1.02 -10.56 1.40
N ILE A 80 -2.04 -9.82 1.85
CA ILE A 80 -3.01 -9.18 0.95
C ILE A 80 -2.32 -8.18 0.04
N GLY A 81 -1.52 -7.27 0.60
CA GLY A 81 -0.83 -6.27 -0.21
C GLY A 81 0.24 -6.88 -1.13
N PHE A 82 0.89 -7.97 -0.70
CA PHE A 82 1.81 -8.73 -1.53
C PHE A 82 1.10 -9.40 -2.72
N VAL A 83 -0.09 -9.98 -2.52
CA VAL A 83 -0.92 -10.52 -3.62
C VAL A 83 -1.29 -9.44 -4.63
N VAL A 84 -1.67 -8.25 -4.17
CA VAL A 84 -1.97 -7.11 -5.06
C VAL A 84 -0.73 -6.72 -5.88
N LEU A 85 0.45 -6.72 -5.27
CA LEU A 85 1.72 -6.49 -5.99
C LEU A 85 2.01 -7.56 -7.03
N LEU A 86 1.79 -8.84 -6.71
CA LEU A 86 1.96 -9.94 -7.67
C LEU A 86 1.00 -9.82 -8.85
N ILE A 87 -0.27 -9.43 -8.61
CA ILE A 87 -1.24 -9.19 -9.69
C ILE A 87 -0.80 -8.01 -10.57
N ALA A 88 -0.31 -6.93 -9.97
CA ALA A 88 0.18 -5.77 -10.71
C ALA A 88 1.42 -6.13 -11.55
N LEU A 89 2.36 -6.90 -10.99
CA LEU A 89 3.54 -7.42 -11.70
C LEU A 89 3.13 -8.35 -12.84
N PHE A 90 2.23 -9.29 -12.58
CA PHE A 90 1.71 -10.21 -13.60
C PHE A 90 1.05 -9.44 -14.75
N THR A 91 0.24 -8.42 -14.44
CA THR A 91 -0.39 -7.56 -15.44
C THR A 91 0.64 -6.79 -16.27
N LEU A 92 1.74 -6.35 -15.66
CA LEU A 92 2.84 -5.69 -16.35
C LEU A 92 3.64 -6.66 -17.25
N CYS A 93 3.87 -7.89 -16.80
CA CYS A 93 4.69 -8.88 -17.49
C CYS A 93 3.95 -9.64 -18.59
N CYS A 94 2.71 -10.08 -18.35
CA CYS A 94 1.95 -10.92 -19.28
C CYS A 94 1.23 -10.12 -20.35
N HIS A 95 0.93 -8.85 -20.09
CA HIS A 95 0.31 -7.99 -21.08
C HIS A 95 1.40 -7.16 -21.75
N ARG A 96 2.17 -7.84 -22.62
CA ARG A 96 3.28 -7.28 -23.38
C ARG A 96 2.87 -7.04 -24.83
N GLU A 97 1.96 -6.09 -25.02
CA GLU A 97 1.60 -5.50 -26.31
C GLU A 97 1.60 -3.98 -26.17
#